data_AF-A0A7X3HEC4-F1
#
_entry.id   AF-A0A7X3HEC4-F1
#
_cell.length_a   1.000
_cell.length_b   1.000
_cell.length_c   1.000
_cell.angle_alpha   90.00
_cell.angle_beta   90.00
_cell.angle_gamma   90.00
#
_symmetry.space_group_name_H-M   'P 1'
#
loop_
_entity.id
_entity.type
_entity.pdbx_description
1 polymer ?
#
loop_
_entity_poly.entity_id
_entity_poly.type
_entity_poly.pdbx_seq_one_letter_code
_entity_poly.pdbx_strand_id
1 'polypeptide(L)'
;PLQAPDEPTNVTIHFEQGVPTMVDGVAMNCVQVIEKLNELGGANGCGILDVVENRLVGMKSRGVYETPGGTVLYKAHEKLEEITLDKETQHYKAQMALKFAELVYNGQWYTPLR
;
A
#
# COMPACT_ATOMS: atom_id res chain seq x y z
N PRO A 1 11.46 -14.82 2.74
CA PRO A 1 11.44 -15.39 4.11
C PRO A 1 11.92 -16.84 4.08
N LEU A 2 12.36 -17.42 5.21
CA LEU A 2 12.96 -18.76 5.21
C LEU A 2 12.02 -19.89 4.75
N GLN A 3 10.71 -19.68 4.81
CA GLN A 3 9.67 -20.65 4.38
C GLN A 3 8.88 -20.19 3.15
N ALA A 4 9.26 -19.08 2.52
CA ALA A 4 8.62 -18.65 1.28
C ALA A 4 9.00 -19.62 0.14
N PRO A 5 8.17 -19.75 -0.90
CA PRO A 5 8.52 -20.52 -2.09
C PRO A 5 9.85 -20.06 -2.69
N ASP A 6 10.62 -21.01 -3.21
CA ASP A 6 11.89 -20.72 -3.91
C ASP A 6 11.66 -20.07 -5.28
N GLU A 7 10.51 -20.37 -5.91
CA GLU A 7 10.12 -19.83 -7.21
C GLU A 7 9.32 -18.52 -7.07
N PRO A 8 9.66 -17.46 -7.81
CA PRO A 8 8.97 -16.20 -7.73
C PRO A 8 7.54 -16.28 -8.27
N THR A 9 6.60 -15.64 -7.58
CA THR A 9 5.23 -15.47 -8.06
C THR A 9 5.11 -14.16 -8.85
N ASN A 10 4.74 -14.25 -10.14
CA ASN A 10 4.40 -13.07 -10.93
C ASN A 10 2.92 -12.72 -10.77
N VAL A 11 2.63 -11.42 -10.70
CA VAL A 11 1.26 -10.90 -10.61
C VAL A 11 1.13 -9.66 -11.47
N THR A 12 0.04 -9.56 -12.23
CA THR A 12 -0.30 -8.38 -13.04
C THR A 12 -1.51 -7.69 -12.46
N ILE A 13 -1.43 -6.38 -12.21
CA ILE A 13 -2.51 -5.60 -11.62
C ILE A 13 -2.93 -4.53 -12.63
N HIS A 14 -4.22 -4.49 -12.96
CA HIS A 14 -4.79 -3.45 -13.81
C HIS A 14 -5.38 -2.33 -12.95
N PHE A 15 -5.15 -1.08 -13.36
CA PHE A 15 -5.66 0.11 -12.70
C PHE A 15 -6.47 0.97 -13.67
N GLU A 16 -7.54 1.57 -13.14
CA GLU A 16 -8.31 2.62 -13.79
C GLU A 16 -8.37 3.83 -12.88
N GLN A 17 -7.84 4.97 -13.33
CA GLN A 17 -7.81 6.22 -12.54
C GLN A 17 -7.23 6.05 -11.12
N GLY A 18 -6.19 5.21 -10.99
CA GLY A 18 -5.54 4.89 -9.71
C GLY A 18 -6.23 3.82 -8.87
N VAL A 19 -7.40 3.32 -9.30
CA VAL A 19 -8.14 2.25 -8.60
C VAL A 19 -7.83 0.89 -9.25
N PRO A 20 -7.43 -0.14 -8.48
CA PRO A 20 -7.20 -1.47 -9.05
C PRO A 20 -8.52 -2.13 -9.43
N THR A 21 -8.62 -2.67 -10.64
CA THR A 21 -9.86 -3.28 -11.17
C THR A 21 -9.71 -4.73 -11.60
N MET A 22 -8.49 -5.22 -11.81
CA MET A 22 -8.22 -6.61 -12.19
C MET A 22 -6.88 -7.12 -11.63
N VAL A 23 -6.81 -8.43 -11.37
CA VAL A 23 -5.55 -9.14 -11.07
C VAL A 23 -5.44 -10.35 -12.00
N ASP A 24 -4.29 -10.49 -12.67
CA ASP A 24 -4.00 -11.53 -13.66
C ASP A 24 -5.08 -11.71 -14.74
N GLY A 25 -5.62 -10.57 -15.20
CA GLY A 25 -6.67 -10.51 -16.23
C GLY A 25 -8.08 -10.84 -15.72
N VAL A 26 -8.25 -11.12 -14.43
CA VAL A 26 -9.56 -11.40 -13.82
C VAL A 26 -10.10 -10.13 -13.18
N ALA A 27 -11.26 -9.67 -13.65
CA ALA A 27 -11.94 -8.50 -13.08
C ALA A 27 -12.49 -8.80 -11.68
N MET A 28 -12.25 -7.88 -10.76
CA MET A 28 -12.62 -8.03 -9.35
C MET A 28 -12.75 -6.66 -8.67
N ASN A 29 -13.57 -6.59 -7.61
CA ASN A 29 -13.73 -5.35 -6.85
C ASN A 29 -12.53 -5.11 -5.91
N CYS A 30 -12.41 -3.91 -5.34
CA CYS A 30 -11.26 -3.53 -4.50
C CYS A 30 -11.02 -4.47 -3.31
N VAL A 31 -12.08 -5.02 -2.69
CA VAL A 31 -11.95 -5.95 -1.58
C VAL A 31 -11.29 -7.24 -2.06
N GLN A 32 -11.80 -7.79 -3.16
CA GLN A 32 -11.26 -9.00 -3.77
C GLN A 32 -9.82 -8.83 -4.25
N VAL A 33 -9.45 -7.65 -4.78
CA VAL A 33 -8.05 -7.33 -5.11
C VAL A 33 -7.18 -7.45 -3.87
N ILE A 34 -7.57 -6.79 -2.77
CA ILE A 34 -6.79 -6.81 -1.53
C ILE A 34 -6.69 -8.23 -0.96
N GLU A 35 -7.78 -8.98 -0.93
CA GLU A 35 -7.79 -10.38 -0.50
C GLU A 35 -6.84 -11.24 -1.34
N LYS A 36 -6.88 -11.09 -2.67
CA LYS A 36 -6.00 -11.83 -3.56
C LYS A 36 -4.53 -11.47 -3.36
N LEU A 37 -4.22 -10.19 -3.23
CA LEU A 37 -2.85 -9.73 -2.99
C LEU A 37 -2.36 -10.08 -1.58
N ASN A 38 -3.25 -10.20 -0.59
CA ASN A 38 -2.91 -10.72 0.74
C ASN A 38 -2.51 -12.19 0.68
N GLU A 39 -3.25 -13.02 -0.07
CA GLU A 39 -2.91 -14.43 -0.30
C GLU A 39 -1.52 -14.56 -0.96
N LEU A 40 -1.31 -13.87 -2.09
CA LEU A 40 -0.07 -13.96 -2.85
C LEU A 40 1.12 -13.37 -2.07
N GLY A 41 0.96 -12.17 -1.53
CA GLY A 41 2.01 -11.50 -0.75
C GLY A 41 2.34 -12.26 0.54
N GLY A 42 1.33 -12.81 1.23
CA GLY A 42 1.50 -13.59 2.44
C GLY A 42 2.25 -14.89 2.19
N ALA A 43 1.91 -15.63 1.12
CA ALA A 43 2.62 -16.85 0.73
C ALA A 43 4.10 -16.59 0.41
N ASN A 44 4.42 -15.43 -0.14
CA ASN A 44 5.81 -15.01 -0.43
C ASN A 44 6.48 -14.27 0.75
N GLY A 45 5.76 -14.11 1.88
CA GLY A 45 6.12 -13.37 3.08
C GLY A 45 6.58 -11.93 2.83
N CYS A 46 5.85 -11.24 1.97
CA CYS A 46 5.95 -9.80 1.78
C CYS A 46 5.14 -9.04 2.84
N GLY A 47 5.57 -7.81 3.15
CA GLY A 47 4.76 -6.86 3.93
C GLY A 47 4.80 -7.00 5.44
N ILE A 48 5.80 -7.68 6.00
CA ILE A 48 6.10 -7.65 7.44
C ILE A 48 6.94 -6.41 7.76
N LEU A 49 6.49 -5.61 8.72
CA LEU A 49 7.18 -4.40 9.17
C LEU A 49 7.30 -4.40 10.70
N ASP A 50 8.53 -4.27 11.21
CA ASP A 50 8.83 -4.06 12.64
C ASP A 50 9.35 -2.63 12.81
N VAL A 51 8.60 -1.81 13.57
CA VAL A 51 8.79 -0.36 13.59
C VAL A 51 8.53 0.19 15.00
N VAL A 52 9.29 1.22 15.35
CA VAL A 52 8.98 2.11 16.48
C VAL A 52 8.34 3.38 15.94
N GLU A 53 7.09 3.62 16.31
CA GLU A 53 6.29 4.77 15.86
C GLU A 53 6.05 5.78 16.99
N ASN A 54 5.73 7.03 16.62
CA ASN A 54 5.34 8.09 17.55
C ASN A 54 3.81 8.13 17.63
N ARG A 55 3.24 7.92 18.82
CA ARG A 55 1.81 8.06 19.04
C ARG A 55 1.41 9.52 19.20
N LEU A 56 0.16 9.82 18.81
CA LEU A 56 -0.47 11.13 19.01
C LEU A 56 -0.37 11.62 20.46
N VAL A 57 -0.50 10.72 21.43
CA VAL A 57 -0.47 11.04 22.87
C VAL A 57 0.95 11.21 23.46
N GLY A 58 1.99 11.31 22.61
CA GLY A 58 3.32 11.75 23.02
C GLY A 58 4.29 10.66 23.46
N MET A 59 3.97 9.38 23.23
CA MET A 59 4.84 8.24 23.55
C MET A 59 5.26 7.46 22.31
N LYS A 60 6.36 6.72 22.39
CA LYS A 60 6.76 5.77 21.35
C LYS A 60 6.18 4.39 21.62
N SER A 61 5.88 3.65 20.56
CA SER A 61 5.39 2.27 20.61
C SER A 61 6.15 1.45 19.58
N ARG A 62 6.62 0.25 19.95
CA ARG A 62 7.07 -0.75 18.97
C ARG A 62 5.86 -1.58 18.53
N GLY A 63 5.72 -1.79 17.23
CA GLY A 63 4.66 -2.61 16.64
C GLY A 63 5.21 -3.46 15.51
N VAL A 64 4.62 -4.64 15.35
CA VAL A 64 4.84 -5.50 14.18
C VAL A 64 3.54 -5.52 13.39
N TYR A 65 3.62 -5.21 12.10
CA TYR A 65 2.48 -5.13 11.19
C TYR A 65 2.67 -6.09 10.02
N GLU A 66 1.57 -6.73 9.60
CA GLU A 66 1.52 -7.57 8.42
C GLU A 66 0.55 -6.93 7.42
N THR A 67 1.08 -6.52 6.26
CA THR A 67 0.33 -5.82 5.22
C THR A 67 0.68 -6.35 3.82
N PRO A 68 0.56 -7.67 3.56
CA PRO A 68 1.03 -8.26 2.31
C PRO A 68 0.39 -7.62 1.07
N GLY A 69 -0.94 -7.56 1.01
CA GLY A 69 -1.66 -6.99 -0.13
C GLY A 69 -1.47 -5.49 -0.25
N GLY A 70 -1.45 -4.78 0.87
CA GLY A 70 -1.15 -3.36 0.91
C GLY A 70 0.26 -3.04 0.39
N THR A 71 1.26 -3.81 0.79
CA THR A 71 2.65 -3.65 0.35
C THR A 71 2.80 -3.85 -1.16
N VAL A 72 2.20 -4.92 -1.69
CA VAL A 72 2.22 -5.22 -3.13
C VAL A 72 1.48 -4.12 -3.90
N LEU A 73 0.27 -3.76 -3.47
CA LEU A 73 -0.56 -2.77 -4.15
C LEU A 73 0.10 -1.38 -4.14
N TYR A 74 0.67 -0.96 -3.01
CA TYR A 74 1.33 0.33 -2.89
C TYR A 74 2.54 0.43 -3.81
N LYS A 75 3.31 -0.65 -3.94
CA LYS A 75 4.45 -0.70 -4.86
C LYS A 75 4.02 -0.66 -6.34
N ALA A 76 2.95 -1.37 -6.69
CA ALA A 76 2.39 -1.34 -8.04
C ALA A 76 1.85 0.06 -8.41
N HIS A 77 1.14 0.71 -7.47
CA HIS A 77 0.62 2.05 -7.67
C HIS A 77 1.74 3.09 -7.81
N GLU A 78 2.81 3.01 -7.01
CA GLU A 78 4.00 3.85 -7.16
C GLU A 78 4.60 3.72 -8.57
N LYS A 79 4.73 2.50 -9.10
CA LYS A 79 5.27 2.24 -10.43
C LYS A 79 4.37 2.73 -11.56
N LEU A 80 3.05 2.66 -11.38
CA LEU A 80 2.09 3.25 -12.31
C LEU A 80 2.25 4.78 -12.38
N GLU A 81 2.38 5.43 -11.23
CA GLU A 81 2.53 6.89 -11.16
C GLU A 81 3.84 7.38 -11.73
N GLU A 82 4.93 6.64 -11.53
CA GLU A 82 6.26 6.96 -12.07
C GLU A 82 6.26 7.14 -13.60
N ILE A 83 5.36 6.46 -14.32
CA ILE A 83 5.25 6.55 -15.78
C ILE A 83 4.06 7.37 -16.28
N THR A 84 3.13 7.77 -15.41
CA THR A 84 1.90 8.47 -15.80
C THR A 84 1.80 9.91 -15.29
N LEU A 85 2.51 10.26 -14.21
CA LEU A 85 2.52 11.62 -13.68
C LEU A 85 3.73 12.39 -14.19
N ASP A 86 3.55 13.70 -14.42
CA ASP A 86 4.68 14.58 -14.60
C ASP A 86 5.43 14.80 -13.27
N LYS A 87 6.69 15.22 -13.39
CA LYS A 87 7.61 15.42 -12.28
C LYS A 87 7.05 16.32 -11.18
N GLU A 88 6.48 17.47 -11.52
CA GLU A 88 6.05 18.45 -10.53
C GLU A 88 4.80 17.98 -9.80
N THR A 89 3.87 17.34 -10.52
CA THR A 89 2.71 16.67 -9.91
C THR A 89 3.15 15.57 -8.94
N GLN A 90 4.08 14.70 -9.34
CA GLN A 90 4.59 13.62 -8.49
C GLN A 90 5.27 14.17 -7.22
N HIS A 91 6.11 15.19 -7.36
CA HIS A 91 6.79 15.84 -6.24
C HIS A 91 5.82 16.50 -5.25
N TYR A 92 4.79 17.19 -5.75
CA TYR A 92 3.81 17.84 -4.88
C TYR A 92 2.92 16.81 -4.17
N LYS A 93 2.47 15.78 -4.90
CA LYS A 93 1.69 14.66 -4.34
C LYS A 93 2.44 13.99 -3.19
N ALA A 94 3.75 13.77 -3.30
CA ALA A 94 4.55 13.14 -2.25
C ALA A 94 4.49 13.90 -0.92
N GLN A 95 4.47 15.24 -0.97
CA GLN A 95 4.34 16.09 0.23
C GLN A 95 2.93 15.97 0.83
N MET A 96 1.89 16.02 -0.02
CA MET A 96 0.51 15.86 0.42
C MET A 96 0.23 14.48 1.04
N ALA A 97 0.84 13.42 0.49
CA ALA A 97 0.69 12.06 0.99
C ALA A 97 1.17 11.91 2.45
N LEU A 98 2.27 12.57 2.81
CA LEU A 98 2.75 12.59 4.21
C LEU A 98 1.75 13.28 5.13
N LYS A 99 1.18 14.41 4.71
CA LYS A 99 0.17 15.10 5.53
C LYS A 99 -1.10 14.26 5.66
N PHE A 100 -1.54 13.63 4.58
CA PHE A 100 -2.70 12.73 4.60
C PHE A 100 -2.48 11.56 5.57
N ALA A 101 -1.29 10.93 5.56
CA ALA A 101 -0.93 9.87 6.49
C ALA A 101 -1.00 10.33 7.96
N GLU A 102 -0.53 11.54 8.25
CA GLU A 102 -0.63 12.15 9.60
C GLU A 102 -2.09 12.34 10.04
N LEU A 103 -2.95 12.85 9.15
CA LEU A 103 -4.38 13.03 9.45
C LEU A 103 -5.05 11.70 9.75
N VAL A 104 -4.78 10.66 8.95
CA VAL A 104 -5.31 9.30 9.18
C VAL A 104 -4.81 8.73 10.50
N TYR A 105 -3.51 8.81 10.77
CA TYR A 105 -2.91 8.28 12.01
C TYR A 105 -3.46 8.97 13.27
N ASN A 106 -3.72 10.28 13.18
CA ASN A 106 -4.26 11.06 14.29
C ASN A 106 -5.79 10.92 14.45
N GLY A 107 -6.45 10.06 13.67
CA GLY A 107 -7.90 9.87 13.71
C GLY A 107 -8.71 11.05 13.14
N GLN A 108 -8.07 11.93 12.38
CA GLN A 108 -8.68 13.11 11.78
C GLN A 108 -9.33 12.78 10.43
N TRP A 109 -10.13 11.72 10.37
CA TRP A 109 -10.82 11.30 9.13
C TRP A 109 -11.88 12.30 8.68
N TYR A 110 -12.62 12.89 9.63
CA TYR A 110 -13.68 13.86 9.37
C TYR A 110 -13.19 15.28 9.65
N THR A 111 -12.28 15.79 8.81
CA THR A 111 -11.75 17.16 8.87
C THR A 111 -11.83 17.81 7.49
N PRO A 112 -12.09 19.13 7.37
CA PRO A 112 -12.14 19.82 6.07
C PRO A 112 -10.82 19.75 5.27
N LEU A 113 -9.69 19.53 5.95
CA LEU A 113 -8.38 19.44 5.31
C LEU A 113 -8.17 18.12 4.53
N ARG A 114 -8.95 17.08 4.82
CA ARG A 114 -8.82 15.74 4.23
C ARG A 114 -9.93 15.46 3.23
#